data_AF-A0A2E2J705-F1
#
_entry.id   AF-A0A2E2J705-F1
#
_cell.length_a   1.000
_cell.length_b   1.000
_cell.length_c   1.000
_cell.angle_alpha   90.00
_cell.angle_beta   90.00
_cell.angle_gamma   90.00
#
_symmetry.space_group_name_H-M   'P 1'
#
loop_
_entity.id
_entity.type
_entity.pdbx_description
1 polymer ?
#
loop_
_entity_poly.entity_id
_entity_poly.type
_entity_poly.pdbx_seq_one_letter_code
_entity_poly.pdbx_strand_id
1 'polypeptide(L)' 'MLSPNAERVRRRRDVLRALGLRPVQIWVPDTRRKGFAEECRRQSRLLRHDAHDADVTQWIEDAGDTTGWQ' A
#
# COMPACT_ATOMS: atom_id res chain seq x y z
N MET A 1 -8.14 -29.49 -6.27
CA MET A 1 -9.12 -28.62 -5.56
C MET A 1 -8.34 -27.50 -4.88
N LEU A 2 -8.85 -26.27 -4.92
CA LEU A 2 -8.21 -25.16 -4.21
C LEU A 2 -8.46 -25.30 -2.70
N SER A 3 -7.52 -24.86 -1.87
CA SER A 3 -7.76 -24.80 -0.44
C SER A 3 -8.87 -23.79 -0.13
N PRO A 4 -9.62 -23.94 0.97
CA PRO A 4 -10.67 -22.98 1.35
C PRO A 4 -10.17 -21.52 1.39
N ASN A 5 -8.92 -21.31 1.79
CA ASN A 5 -8.27 -19.99 1.79
C ASN A 5 -8.09 -19.43 0.37
N ALA A 6 -7.65 -20.27 -0.58
CA ALA A 6 -7.47 -19.85 -1.97
C ALA A 6 -8.81 -19.53 -2.65
N GLU A 7 -9.89 -20.22 -2.29
CA GLU A 7 -11.24 -19.91 -2.78
C GLU A 7 -11.77 -18.58 -2.25
N ARG A 8 -11.55 -18.31 -0.96
CA ARG A 8 -11.93 -17.02 -0.35
C ARG A 8 -11.18 -15.85 -1.01
N VAL A 9 -9.87 -16.00 -1.24
CA VAL A 9 -9.05 -14.98 -1.92
C VAL A 9 -9.53 -14.77 -3.36
N ARG A 10 -9.86 -15.85 -4.09
CA ARG A 10 -10.42 -15.77 -5.45
C ARG A 10 -11.71 -14.96 -5.47
N ARG A 11 -12.70 -15.34 -4.64
CA ARG A 11 -14.00 -14.64 -4.55
C ARG A 11 -13.83 -13.15 -4.25
N ARG A 12 -12.95 -12.79 -3.30
CA ARG A 12 -12.67 -11.38 -2.98
C ARG A 12 -12.10 -10.61 -4.17
N ARG A 13 -11.17 -11.22 -4.92
CA ARG A 13 -10.58 -10.60 -6.12
C ARG A 13 -11.63 -10.43 -7.23
N ASP A 14 -12.54 -11.40 -7.41
CA ASP A 14 -13.59 -11.31 -8.42
C ASP A 14 -14.55 -10.14 -8.14
N VAL A 15 -14.94 -9.94 -6.87
CA VAL A 15 -15.73 -8.77 -6.46
C VAL A 15 -15.00 -7.46 -6.74
N LEU A 16 -13.71 -7.36 -6.39
CA LEU A 16 -12.92 -6.15 -6.64
C LEU A 16 -12.79 -5.85 -8.15
N ARG A 17 -12.63 -6.89 -8.99
CA ARG A 17 -12.61 -6.72 -10.45
C ARG A 17 -13.94 -6.22 -11.00
N ALA A 18 -15.06 -6.72 -10.47
CA ALA A 18 -16.39 -6.25 -10.87
C ALA A 18 -16.63 -4.77 -10.50
N LEU A 19 -15.97 -4.27 -9.45
CA LEU A 19 -15.94 -2.84 -9.08
C LEU A 19 -14.95 -2.01 -9.93
N GLY A 20 -14.32 -2.60 -10.95
CA GLY A 20 -13.36 -1.92 -11.84
C GLY A 20 -11.93 -1.86 -11.31
N LEU A 21 -11.62 -2.53 -10.19
CA LEU A 21 -10.28 -2.49 -9.58
C LEU A 21 -9.37 -3.56 -10.17
N ARG A 22 -8.11 -3.19 -10.44
CA ARG A 22 -7.06 -4.11 -10.91
C ARG A 22 -6.15 -4.53 -9.75
N PRO A 23 -5.95 -5.84 -9.51
CA PRO A 23 -4.99 -6.28 -8.50
C PRO A 23 -3.56 -5.98 -8.95
N VAL A 24 -2.76 -5.39 -8.07
CA VAL A 24 -1.32 -5.19 -8.26
C VAL A 24 -0.58 -6.08 -7.24
N GLN A 25 0.40 -6.85 -7.70
CA GLN A 25 1.29 -7.62 -6.84
C GLN A 25 2.68 -6.98 -6.89
N ILE A 26 3.13 -6.49 -5.74
CA ILE A 26 4.47 -5.94 -5.55
C ILE A 26 5.19 -6.74 -4.49
N TRP A 27 6.51 -6.87 -4.64
CA TRP A 27 7.38 -7.39 -3.61
C TRP A 27 7.88 -6.23 -2.76
N VAL A 28 7.60 -6.29 -1.46
CA VAL A 28 8.08 -5.30 -0.50
C VAL A 28 9.19 -5.90 0.37
N PRO A 29 10.11 -5.08 0.91
CA PRO A 29 11.06 -5.53 1.91
C PRO A 29 10.36 -6.22 3.10
N ASP A 30 10.89 -7.34 3.61
CA ASP A 30 10.35 -7.97 4.82
C ASP A 30 10.55 -7.03 6.02
N THR A 31 9.42 -6.58 6.58
CA THR A 31 9.33 -5.58 7.65
C THR A 31 9.72 -6.12 9.02
N ARG A 32 9.86 -7.46 9.15
CA ARG A 32 10.27 -8.13 10.39
C ARG A 32 11.79 -8.28 10.52
N ARG A 33 12.54 -7.96 9.46
CA ARG A 33 14.00 -8.03 9.50
C ARG A 33 14.54 -6.97 10.47
N LYS A 34 15.53 -7.35 11.27
CA LYS A 34 16.30 -6.40 12.08
C LYS A 34 16.87 -5.32 11.15
N GLY A 35 16.79 -4.05 11.54
CA GLY A 35 17.26 -2.94 10.72
C GLY A 35 16.19 -2.29 9.83
N PHE A 36 15.00 -2.90 9.68
CA PHE A 36 13.96 -2.36 8.80
C PHE A 36 13.51 -0.95 9.22
N ALA A 37 13.28 -0.74 10.51
CA ALA A 37 12.87 0.56 11.04
C ALA A 37 13.96 1.63 10.85
N GLU A 38 15.23 1.26 11.02
CA GLU A 38 16.37 2.13 10.77
C GLU A 38 16.47 2.53 9.30
N GLU A 39 16.27 1.57 8.39
CA GLU A 39 16.29 1.82 6.95
C GLU A 39 15.13 2.72 6.52
N CYS A 40 13.92 2.49 7.04
CA CYS A 40 12.78 3.40 6.81
C CYS A 40 13.12 4.83 7.25
N ARG A 41 13.67 5.01 8.47
CA ARG A 41 14.06 6.35 8.95
C ARG A 41 15.13 6.99 8.05
N ARG A 42 16.11 6.20 7.58
CA ARG A 42 17.15 6.68 6.67
C ARG A 42 16.54 7.16 5.35
N GLN A 43 15.66 6.37 4.74
CA GLN A 43 15.01 6.71 3.47
C GLN A 43 14.09 7.93 3.60
N SER A 44 13.25 8.00 4.65
CA SER A 44 12.38 9.16 4.88
C SER A 44 13.19 10.46 5.05
N ARG A 45 14.37 10.39 5.68
CA ARG A 45 15.24 11.57 5.82
C ARG A 45 15.82 12.03 4.48
N LEU A 46 16.09 11.11 3.55
CA LEU A 46 16.59 11.44 2.22
C LEU A 46 15.54 12.18 1.38
N LEU A 47 14.26 11.89 1.59
CA LEU A 47 13.15 12.51 0.84
C LEU A 47 12.63 13.82 1.44
N ARG A 48 13.07 14.22 2.65
CA ARG A 48 12.55 15.38 3.39
C ARG A 48 12.44 16.68 2.59
N HIS A 49 13.33 16.91 1.62
CA HIS A 49 13.37 18.12 0.80
C HIS A 49 13.16 17.82 -0.68
N ASP A 50 12.65 16.63 -1.00
CA ASP A 50 12.32 16.24 -2.35
C ASP A 50 10.98 16.87 -2.75
N ALA A 51 10.98 17.66 -3.81
CA ALA A 51 9.78 18.36 -4.27
C ALA A 51 8.72 17.37 -4.78
N HIS A 52 9.13 16.22 -5.34
CA HIS A 52 8.20 15.23 -5.83
C HIS A 52 7.52 14.48 -4.68
N ASP A 53 8.25 14.16 -3.60
CA ASP A 53 7.67 13.59 -2.38
C ASP A 53 6.61 14.52 -1.76
N ALA A 54 6.87 15.82 -1.73
CA ALA A 54 5.91 16.83 -1.25
C ALA A 54 4.64 16.86 -2.13
N ASP A 55 4.81 16.92 -3.45
CA ASP A 55 3.68 16.95 -4.40
C ASP A 55 2.84 15.67 -4.31
N VAL A 56 3.48 14.49 -4.25
CA VAL A 56 2.80 13.20 -4.14
C VAL A 56 2.07 13.09 -2.82
N THR A 57 2.68 13.51 -1.71
CA THR A 57 2.03 13.49 -0.39
C THR A 57 0.79 14.37 -0.38
N GLN A 58 0.87 15.58 -0.92
CA GLN A 58 -0.29 16.48 -1.02
C GLN A 58 -1.40 15.86 -1.89
N TRP A 59 -1.04 15.28 -3.03
CA TRP A 59 -2.01 14.61 -3.90
C TRP A 59 -2.71 13.44 -3.22
N ILE A 60 -2.00 12.65 -2.41
CA ILE A 60 -2.58 11.54 -1.64
C ILE A 60 -3.58 12.07 -0.60
N GLU A 61 -3.22 13.12 0.14
CA GLU A 61 -4.11 13.76 1.13
C GLU A 61 -5.38 14.30 0.45
N ASP A 62 -5.23 14.97 -0.70
CA ASP A 62 -6.37 15.53 -1.45
C ASP A 62 -7.29 14.45 -2.03
N ALA A 63 -6.73 13.32 -2.44
CA ALA A 63 -7.48 12.19 -3.00
C ALA A 63 -8.11 11.29 -1.92
N GLY A 64 -7.67 11.40 -0.67
CA GLY A 64 -8.08 10.54 0.44
C GLY A 64 -9.44 10.94 1.00
N ASP A 65 -10.46 10.10 0.83
CA ASP A 65 -11.72 10.24 1.58
C ASP A 65 -11.57 9.66 3.00
N THR A 66 -11.15 10.53 3.93
CA THR A 66 -11.03 10.21 5.35
C THR A 66 -12.30 10.54 6.15
N THR A 67 -13.41 10.85 5.46
CA THR A 67 -14.68 11.20 6.10
C THR A 67 -15.17 10.04 6.96
N GLY A 68 -15.31 10.29 8.28
CA GLY A 68 -15.81 9.30 9.24
C GLY A 68 -14.76 8.36 9.84
N TRP A 69 -13.46 8.59 9.61
CA TRP A 69 -12.39 7.84 10.28
C TRP A 69 -12.21 8.38 11.72
N GLN A 70 -12.20 7.48 12.71
CA GLN A 70 -11.87 7.77 14.13
C GLN A 70 -10.62 7.00 14.55
#